data_AF-A0A6V8NN40-F1
#
_entry.id   AF-A0A6V8NN40-F1
#
_cell.length_a   1.000
_cell.length_b   1.000
_cell.length_c   1.000
_cell.angle_alpha   90.00
_cell.angle_beta   90.00
_cell.angle_gamma   90.00
#
_symmetry.space_group_name_H-M   'P 1'
#
loop_
_entity.id
_entity.type
_entity.pdbx_description
1 polymer ?
#
loop_
_entity_poly.entity_id
_entity_poly.type
_entity_poly.pdbx_seq_one_letter_code
_entity_poly.pdbx_strand_id
1 'polypeptide(L)'
;SVIAVDLVFPVLHGTFGEDGTVQGLLELAQIPYVGAGVPGSAVGMDKILMKAALLAEWLPVGPYLWFTGAKWLSDKELLAAQVEKELGFPCFVKPANLGSSVGISKAYHYEGLLNAVAEALIYDRRILVEKFLPGREIECSVLGNDKPRASILGEIIPANDFYDYTAKYLD
;
A
#
# COMPACT_ATOMS: atom_id res chain seq x y z
N SER A 1 13.31 -28.44 -26.33
CA SER A 1 13.86 -27.17 -26.84
C SER A 1 13.75 -26.14 -25.74
N VAL A 2 14.76 -25.28 -25.57
CA VAL A 2 14.66 -24.11 -24.69
C VAL A 2 14.04 -22.99 -25.54
N ILE A 3 12.95 -22.40 -25.07
CA ILE A 3 12.35 -21.22 -25.71
C ILE A 3 13.16 -20.02 -25.25
N ALA A 4 13.74 -19.27 -26.19
CA ALA A 4 14.39 -18.00 -25.89
C ALA A 4 13.30 -16.95 -25.61
N VAL A 5 13.42 -16.25 -24.48
CA VAL A 5 12.53 -15.16 -24.08
C VAL A 5 13.34 -13.86 -24.12
N ASP A 6 12.99 -12.97 -25.04
CA ASP A 6 13.71 -11.70 -25.21
C ASP A 6 13.36 -10.67 -24.10
N LEU A 7 12.12 -10.71 -23.61
CA LEU A 7 11.58 -9.79 -22.63
C LEU A 7 10.38 -10.43 -21.92
N VAL A 8 10.23 -10.17 -20.62
CA VAL A 8 9.01 -10.46 -19.87
C VAL A 8 8.24 -9.17 -19.55
N PHE A 9 6.92 -9.19 -19.76
CA PHE A 9 6.03 -8.11 -19.35
C PHE A 9 5.17 -8.61 -18.18
N PRO A 10 5.57 -8.39 -16.92
CA PRO A 10 4.80 -8.84 -15.77
C PRO A 10 3.53 -7.99 -15.61
N VAL A 11 2.36 -8.60 -15.84
CA VAL A 11 1.03 -8.02 -15.59
C VAL A 11 0.37 -8.78 -14.44
N LEU A 12 1.11 -8.88 -13.33
CA LEU A 12 0.73 -9.62 -12.12
C LEU A 12 0.56 -8.61 -11.00
N HIS A 13 -0.67 -8.36 -10.56
CA HIS A 13 -0.95 -7.41 -9.49
C HIS A 13 -0.78 -8.03 -8.11
N GLY A 14 -0.31 -7.23 -7.16
CA GLY A 14 -0.21 -7.62 -5.76
C GLY A 14 0.95 -8.56 -5.44
N THR A 15 0.74 -9.40 -4.44
CA THR A 15 1.75 -10.34 -3.93
C THR A 15 2.23 -11.28 -5.03
N PHE A 16 3.53 -11.55 -5.02
CA PHE A 16 4.25 -12.32 -6.02
C PHE A 16 4.40 -11.69 -7.42
N GLY A 17 3.86 -10.48 -7.63
CA GLY A 17 3.90 -9.77 -8.91
C GLY A 17 4.51 -8.38 -8.81
N GLU A 18 3.96 -7.54 -7.93
CA GLU A 18 4.39 -6.14 -7.73
C GLU A 18 5.38 -5.98 -6.58
N ASP A 19 5.63 -7.04 -5.80
CA ASP A 19 6.39 -7.01 -4.54
C ASP A 19 7.90 -7.29 -4.68
N GLY A 20 8.39 -7.46 -5.91
CA GLY A 20 9.82 -7.66 -6.19
C GLY A 20 10.23 -9.14 -6.31
N THR A 21 9.35 -10.09 -5.99
CA THR A 21 9.69 -11.52 -6.00
C THR A 21 9.89 -12.06 -7.42
N VAL A 22 8.95 -11.82 -8.34
CA VAL A 22 9.08 -12.23 -9.74
C VAL A 22 10.21 -11.46 -10.43
N GLN A 23 10.42 -10.19 -10.05
CA GLN A 23 11.55 -9.40 -10.51
C GLN A 23 12.87 -10.07 -10.11
N GLY A 24 13.00 -10.54 -8.86
CA GLY A 24 14.20 -11.24 -8.40
C GLY A 24 14.46 -12.55 -9.16
N LEU A 25 13.40 -13.28 -9.52
CA LEU A 25 13.52 -14.45 -10.41
C LEU A 25 14.07 -14.05 -11.79
N LEU A 26 13.55 -12.96 -12.37
CA LEU A 26 13.96 -12.50 -13.70
C LEU A 26 15.41 -11.96 -13.70
N GLU A 27 15.84 -11.30 -12.62
CA GLU A 27 17.23 -10.90 -12.41
C GLU A 27 18.18 -12.11 -12.38
N LEU A 28 17.82 -13.16 -11.63
CA LEU A 28 18.61 -14.40 -11.57
C LEU A 28 18.66 -15.12 -12.92
N ALA A 29 17.56 -15.07 -13.68
CA ALA A 29 17.47 -15.64 -15.02
C ALA A 29 18.18 -14.78 -16.09
N GLN A 30 18.63 -13.57 -15.74
CA GLN A 30 19.18 -12.58 -16.68
C GLN A 30 18.22 -12.27 -17.84
N ILE A 31 16.92 -12.23 -17.54
CA ILE A 31 15.87 -11.94 -18.54
C ILE A 31 15.42 -10.49 -18.36
N PRO A 32 15.54 -9.64 -19.40
CA PRO A 32 15.01 -8.28 -19.37
C PRO A 32 13.51 -8.29 -19.08
N TYR A 33 13.02 -7.30 -18.33
CA TYR A 33 11.60 -7.20 -18.01
C TYR A 33 11.10 -5.76 -17.89
N VAL A 34 9.79 -5.58 -18.04
CA VAL A 34 9.12 -4.29 -17.94
C VAL A 34 8.78 -3.96 -16.49
N GLY A 35 8.97 -2.69 -16.10
CA GLY A 35 8.56 -2.17 -14.80
C GLY A 35 9.73 -1.86 -13.86
N ALA A 36 9.43 -1.71 -12.58
CA ALA A 36 10.43 -1.39 -11.56
C ALA A 36 11.36 -2.57 -11.26
N GLY A 37 12.60 -2.25 -10.84
CA GLY A 37 13.53 -3.20 -10.25
C GLY A 37 13.02 -3.83 -8.94
N VAL A 38 13.68 -4.89 -8.46
CA VAL A 38 13.35 -5.53 -7.15
C VAL A 38 13.15 -4.51 -6.01
N PRO A 39 14.04 -3.52 -5.80
CA PRO A 39 13.87 -2.56 -4.71
C PRO A 39 12.66 -1.64 -4.91
N GLY A 40 12.43 -1.18 -6.15
CA GLY A 40 11.32 -0.30 -6.48
C GLY A 40 9.97 -1.00 -6.29
N SER A 41 9.88 -2.25 -6.71
CA SER A 41 8.71 -3.11 -6.49
C SER A 41 8.45 -3.35 -4.99
N ALA A 42 9.45 -3.82 -4.25
CA ALA A 42 9.30 -4.12 -2.82
C ALA A 42 8.93 -2.88 -1.99
N VAL A 43 9.58 -1.74 -2.24
CA VAL A 43 9.29 -0.48 -1.54
C VAL A 43 7.94 0.09 -1.95
N GLY A 44 7.59 0.05 -3.24
CA GLY A 44 6.32 0.58 -3.74
C GLY A 44 5.10 -0.21 -3.25
N MET A 45 5.26 -1.52 -3.02
CA MET A 45 4.17 -2.39 -2.55
C MET A 45 3.91 -2.27 -1.04
N ASP A 46 4.96 -2.07 -0.25
CA ASP A 46 4.89 -1.97 1.20
C ASP A 46 4.60 -0.52 1.62
N LYS A 47 3.37 -0.25 2.08
CA LYS A 47 2.94 1.11 2.46
C LYS A 47 3.78 1.74 3.58
N ILE A 48 4.38 0.92 4.45
CA ILE A 48 5.23 1.42 5.54
C ILE A 48 6.59 1.82 4.98
N LEU A 49 7.21 0.95 4.17
CA LEU A 49 8.51 1.24 3.54
C LEU A 49 8.42 2.39 2.56
N MET A 50 7.35 2.44 1.75
CA MET A 50 7.07 3.54 0.84
C MET A 50 7.05 4.88 1.60
N LYS A 51 6.28 4.99 2.69
CA LYS A 51 6.23 6.22 3.49
C LYS A 51 7.57 6.59 4.11
N ALA A 52 8.31 5.60 4.60
CA ALA A 52 9.64 5.84 5.15
C ALA A 52 10.60 6.41 4.09
N ALA A 53 10.59 5.86 2.87
CA ALA A 53 11.39 6.35 1.75
C ALA A 53 10.97 7.76 1.32
N LEU A 54 9.65 8.03 1.20
CA LEU A 54 9.14 9.37 0.86
C LEU A 54 9.54 10.42 1.91
N LEU A 55 9.44 10.09 3.20
CA LEU A 55 9.83 10.98 4.29
C LEU A 55 11.33 11.26 4.32
N ALA A 56 12.17 10.26 4.00
CA ALA A 56 13.62 10.45 3.92
C ALA A 56 14.00 11.46 2.83
N GLU A 57 13.20 11.57 1.78
CA GLU A 57 13.32 12.55 0.69
C GLU A 57 12.46 13.81 0.91
N TRP A 58 11.99 14.04 2.14
CA TRP A 58 11.23 15.24 2.54
C TRP A 58 9.90 15.42 1.81
N LEU A 59 9.35 14.35 1.23
CA LEU A 59 8.04 14.37 0.61
C LEU A 59 6.94 14.30 1.67
N PRO A 60 5.88 15.10 1.54
CA PRO A 60 4.80 15.11 2.52
C PRO A 60 4.02 13.80 2.47
N VAL A 61 3.85 13.17 3.62
CA VAL A 61 2.95 12.03 3.81
C VAL A 61 1.99 12.31 4.96
N GLY A 62 0.77 11.79 4.87
CA GLY A 62 -0.21 11.90 5.94
C GLY A 62 0.27 11.24 7.25
N PRO A 63 -0.15 11.74 8.43
CA PRO A 63 0.20 11.14 9.72
C PRO A 63 -0.21 9.67 9.79
N TYR A 64 0.69 8.84 10.29
CA TYR A 64 0.48 7.40 10.39
C TYR A 64 1.20 6.80 11.58
N LEU A 65 0.69 5.65 12.02
CA LEU A 65 1.35 4.72 12.93
C LEU A 65 1.38 3.35 12.28
N TRP A 66 2.34 2.51 12.66
CA TRP A 66 2.35 1.12 12.25
C TRP A 66 2.83 0.22 13.38
N PHE A 67 2.39 -1.03 13.36
CA PHE A 67 2.80 -2.04 14.32
C PHE A 67 2.71 -3.44 13.71
N THR A 68 3.40 -4.39 14.34
CA THR A 68 3.27 -5.80 13.99
C THR A 68 2.07 -6.42 14.71
N GLY A 69 1.50 -7.48 14.16
CA GLY A 69 0.46 -8.27 14.83
C GLY A 69 0.93 -8.84 16.16
N ALA A 70 2.22 -9.21 16.26
CA ALA A 70 2.80 -9.64 17.53
C ALA A 70 2.74 -8.54 18.59
N LYS A 71 3.10 -7.30 18.24
CA LYS A 71 3.01 -6.15 19.15
C LYS A 71 1.56 -5.77 19.47
N TRP A 72 0.66 -5.90 18.50
CA TRP A 72 -0.77 -5.70 18.72
C TRP A 72 -1.35 -6.69 19.73
N LEU A 73 -0.90 -7.95 19.69
CA LEU A 73 -1.35 -8.97 20.65
C LEU A 73 -0.79 -8.76 22.05
N SER A 74 0.43 -8.23 22.19
CA SER A 74 1.04 -7.95 23.50
C SER A 74 0.55 -6.66 24.13
N ASP A 75 0.38 -5.60 23.34
CA ASP A 75 0.23 -4.22 23.84
C ASP A 75 -0.99 -3.51 23.20
N LYS A 76 -2.08 -4.24 23.00
CA LYS A 76 -3.28 -3.79 22.28
C LYS A 76 -3.80 -2.44 22.79
N GLU A 77 -4.03 -2.33 24.09
CA GLU A 77 -4.63 -1.16 24.73
C GLU A 77 -3.72 0.07 24.60
N LEU A 78 -2.40 -0.14 24.71
CA LEU A 78 -1.41 0.91 24.53
C LEU A 78 -1.41 1.44 23.09
N LEU A 79 -1.38 0.54 22.11
CA LEU A 79 -1.37 0.91 20.69
C LEU A 79 -2.68 1.58 20.26
N ALA A 80 -3.82 1.09 20.74
CA ALA A 80 -5.12 1.70 20.45
C ALA A 80 -5.21 3.12 21.04
N ALA A 81 -4.73 3.32 22.27
CA ALA A 81 -4.66 4.64 22.88
C ALA A 81 -3.69 5.59 22.15
N GLN A 82 -2.57 5.08 21.62
CA GLN A 82 -1.65 5.86 20.78
C GLN A 82 -2.32 6.29 19.47
N VAL A 83 -3.03 5.39 18.78
CA VAL A 83 -3.80 5.73 17.57
C VAL A 83 -4.82 6.82 17.85
N GLU A 84 -5.62 6.68 18.91
CA GLU A 84 -6.63 7.67 19.27
C GLU A 84 -6.00 9.04 19.57
N LYS A 85 -4.88 9.05 20.29
CA LYS A 85 -4.18 10.29 20.68
C LYS A 85 -3.53 11.01 19.49
N GLU A 86 -2.86 10.27 18.60
CA GLU A 86 -2.00 10.86 17.56
C GLU A 86 -2.73 11.04 16.22
N LEU A 87 -3.61 10.11 15.86
CA LEU A 87 -4.33 10.12 14.59
C LEU A 87 -5.78 10.59 14.76
N GLY A 88 -6.41 10.21 15.87
CA GLY A 88 -7.83 10.45 16.13
C GLY A 88 -8.75 9.64 15.20
N PHE A 89 -10.05 9.89 15.30
CA PHE A 89 -11.07 9.27 14.46
C PHE A 89 -11.76 10.30 13.53
N PRO A 90 -12.16 9.90 12.31
CA PRO A 90 -11.92 8.58 11.73
C PRO A 90 -10.45 8.35 11.33
N CYS A 91 -10.04 7.08 11.28
CA CYS A 91 -8.74 6.66 10.77
C CYS A 91 -8.89 5.45 9.83
N PHE A 92 -7.96 5.29 8.89
CA PHE A 92 -7.90 4.11 8.03
C PHE A 92 -6.93 3.08 8.58
N VAL A 93 -7.35 1.82 8.64
CA VAL A 93 -6.50 0.67 9.00
C VAL A 93 -6.25 -0.14 7.73
N LYS A 94 -4.99 -0.51 7.48
CA LYS A 94 -4.54 -1.13 6.22
C LYS A 94 -3.50 -2.23 6.48
N PRO A 95 -3.56 -3.36 5.78
CA PRO A 95 -2.42 -4.27 5.63
C PRO A 95 -1.25 -3.53 4.95
N ALA A 96 -0.03 -3.72 5.44
CA ALA A 96 1.15 -3.03 4.90
C ALA A 96 1.36 -3.37 3.41
N ASN A 97 1.34 -4.67 3.10
CA ASN A 97 1.33 -5.21 1.76
C ASN A 97 -0.10 -5.55 1.36
N LEU A 98 -0.43 -5.33 0.08
CA LEU A 98 -1.66 -5.61 -0.68
C LEU A 98 -2.22 -4.36 -1.38
N GLY A 99 -2.86 -4.58 -2.53
CA GLY A 99 -3.54 -3.57 -3.32
C GLY A 99 -5.07 -3.68 -3.25
N SER A 100 -5.75 -2.96 -4.14
CA SER A 100 -7.19 -3.10 -4.41
C SER A 100 -8.13 -2.89 -3.22
N SER A 101 -7.72 -2.13 -2.21
CA SER A 101 -8.51 -1.85 -1.01
C SER A 101 -8.88 -3.08 -0.16
N VAL A 102 -8.23 -4.23 -0.39
CA VAL A 102 -8.48 -5.47 0.37
C VAL A 102 -7.97 -5.32 1.81
N GLY A 103 -8.83 -5.63 2.77
CA GLY A 103 -8.54 -5.52 4.20
C GLY A 103 -8.39 -4.09 4.72
N ILE A 104 -8.79 -3.09 3.93
CA ILE A 104 -8.78 -1.68 4.35
C ILE A 104 -10.13 -1.32 4.98
N SER A 105 -10.10 -0.80 6.19
CA SER A 105 -11.32 -0.39 6.91
C SER A 105 -11.17 1.02 7.48
N LYS A 106 -12.25 1.80 7.45
CA LYS A 106 -12.33 3.13 8.06
C LYS A 106 -12.95 3.00 9.44
N ALA A 107 -12.17 3.22 10.49
CA ALA A 107 -12.60 3.15 11.88
C ALA A 107 -13.06 4.53 12.35
N TYR A 108 -14.31 4.61 12.83
CA TYR A 108 -14.93 5.84 13.32
C TYR A 108 -14.81 6.02 14.85
N HIS A 109 -14.42 4.98 15.57
CA HIS A 109 -14.31 4.95 17.03
C HIS A 109 -13.42 3.78 17.47
N TYR A 110 -13.13 3.71 18.77
CA TYR A 110 -12.27 2.71 19.39
C TYR A 110 -12.62 1.26 19.03
N GLU A 111 -13.87 0.84 19.19
CA GLU A 111 -14.29 -0.53 18.82
C GLU A 111 -14.12 -0.81 17.32
N GLY A 112 -14.38 0.20 16.48
CA GLY A 112 -14.15 0.11 15.04
C GLY A 112 -12.68 -0.10 14.71
N LEU A 113 -11.77 0.54 15.45
CA LEU A 113 -10.32 0.33 15.31
C LEU A 113 -9.93 -1.11 15.65
N LEU A 114 -10.44 -1.66 16.76
CA LEU A 114 -10.12 -3.03 17.15
C LEU A 114 -10.55 -4.06 16.09
N ASN A 115 -11.76 -3.89 15.56
CA ASN A 115 -12.30 -4.77 14.52
C ASN A 115 -11.50 -4.62 13.21
N ALA A 116 -11.21 -3.39 12.81
CA ALA A 116 -10.44 -3.10 11.60
C ALA A 116 -9.01 -3.66 11.66
N VAL A 117 -8.35 -3.60 12.82
CA VAL A 117 -7.03 -4.21 13.00
C VAL A 117 -7.12 -5.74 12.96
N ALA A 118 -8.12 -6.34 13.59
CA ALA A 118 -8.33 -7.78 13.54
C ALA A 118 -8.55 -8.28 12.09
N GLU A 119 -9.34 -7.53 11.30
CA GLU A 119 -9.56 -7.81 9.88
C GLU A 119 -8.26 -7.67 9.07
N ALA A 120 -7.54 -6.57 9.22
CA ALA A 120 -6.30 -6.34 8.47
C ALA A 120 -5.22 -7.39 8.78
N LEU A 121 -5.19 -7.93 10.01
CA LEU A 121 -4.26 -8.98 10.45
C LEU A 121 -4.50 -10.35 9.79
N ILE A 122 -5.65 -10.57 9.16
CA ILE A 122 -5.90 -11.76 8.33
C ILE A 122 -4.98 -11.75 7.10
N TYR A 123 -4.63 -10.55 6.63
CA TYR A 123 -3.97 -10.35 5.35
C TYR A 123 -2.47 -10.05 5.47
N ASP A 124 -2.04 -9.35 6.52
CA ASP A 124 -0.62 -9.04 6.75
C ASP A 124 -0.29 -9.02 8.24
N ARG A 125 0.96 -9.36 8.56
CA ARG A 125 1.53 -9.29 9.91
C ARG A 125 1.93 -7.87 10.32
N ARG A 126 2.00 -6.93 9.38
CA ARG A 126 2.26 -5.50 9.65
C ARG A 126 1.06 -4.68 9.25
N ILE A 127 0.59 -3.86 10.18
CA ILE A 127 -0.59 -3.03 10.02
C ILE A 127 -0.17 -1.57 10.06
N LEU A 128 -0.72 -0.81 9.12
CA LEU A 128 -0.61 0.64 9.02
C LEU A 128 -1.94 1.26 9.43
N VAL A 129 -1.91 2.28 10.29
CA VAL A 129 -3.05 3.12 10.62
C VAL A 129 -2.75 4.54 10.20
N GLU A 130 -3.65 5.17 9.45
CA GLU A 130 -3.50 6.52 8.93
C GLU A 130 -4.65 7.42 9.39
N LYS A 131 -4.33 8.68 9.68
CA LYS A 131 -5.36 9.68 9.95
C LYS A 131 -6.23 9.87 8.71
N PHE A 132 -7.55 9.98 8.89
CA PHE A 132 -8.43 10.43 7.81
C PHE A 132 -8.13 11.88 7.46
N LEU A 133 -7.88 12.14 6.18
CA LEU A 133 -7.65 13.47 5.63
C LEU A 133 -8.80 13.82 4.67
N PRO A 134 -9.70 14.76 5.03
CA PRO A 134 -10.72 15.21 4.08
C PRO A 134 -10.03 15.98 2.95
N GLY A 135 -10.32 15.62 1.70
CA GLY A 135 -9.67 16.25 0.55
C GLY A 135 -10.03 15.57 -0.77
N ARG A 136 -9.27 15.95 -1.80
CA ARG A 136 -9.38 15.42 -3.15
C ARG A 136 -8.30 14.36 -3.36
N GLU A 137 -8.64 13.28 -4.06
CA GLU A 137 -7.68 12.25 -4.47
C GLU A 137 -7.19 12.55 -5.88
N ILE A 138 -5.87 12.74 -6.02
CA ILE A 138 -5.23 13.13 -7.29
C ILE A 138 -4.23 12.04 -7.68
N GLU A 139 -4.28 11.60 -8.93
CA GLU A 139 -3.38 10.60 -9.50
C GLU A 139 -2.51 11.18 -10.61
N CYS A 140 -1.28 10.67 -10.70
CA CYS A 140 -0.32 11.01 -11.74
C CYS A 140 0.50 9.77 -12.09
N SER A 141 0.52 9.43 -13.39
CA SER A 141 1.34 8.33 -13.91
C SER A 141 2.71 8.85 -14.31
N VAL A 142 3.75 8.05 -14.05
CA VAL A 142 5.13 8.37 -14.43
C VAL A 142 5.67 7.26 -15.33
N LEU A 143 6.26 7.63 -16.47
CA LEU A 143 6.86 6.70 -17.43
C LEU A 143 8.32 7.06 -17.72
N GLY A 144 9.20 6.06 -17.65
CA GLY A 144 10.62 6.17 -18.02
C GLY A 144 11.57 5.78 -16.90
N ASN A 145 12.86 5.75 -17.23
CA ASN A 145 13.96 5.43 -16.30
C ASN A 145 14.69 6.73 -15.91
N ASP A 146 15.89 6.99 -16.45
CA ASP A 146 16.72 8.16 -16.09
C ASP A 146 16.10 9.53 -16.43
N LYS A 147 15.14 9.55 -17.37
CA LYS A 147 14.42 10.76 -17.80
C LYS A 147 12.92 10.51 -17.75
N PRO A 148 12.33 10.46 -16.54
CA PRO A 148 10.93 10.13 -16.37
C PRO A 148 10.03 11.27 -16.87
N ARG A 149 8.84 10.90 -17.36
CA ARG A 149 7.80 11.84 -17.82
C ARG A 149 6.53 11.61 -17.01
N ALA A 150 6.03 12.68 -16.39
CA ALA A 150 4.75 12.69 -15.71
C ALA A 150 3.60 12.89 -16.70
N SER A 151 2.46 12.25 -16.43
CA SER A 151 1.19 12.50 -17.12
C SER A 151 0.56 13.81 -16.66
N ILE A 152 -0.57 14.17 -17.28
CA ILE A 152 -1.51 15.11 -16.67
C ILE A 152 -2.08 14.53 -15.38
N LEU A 153 -2.57 15.41 -14.50
CA LEU A 153 -3.21 15.01 -13.24
C LEU A 153 -4.65 14.57 -13.50
N GLY A 154 -5.02 13.42 -12.94
CA GLY A 154 -6.39 12.95 -12.83
C GLY A 154 -6.92 13.20 -11.43
N GLU A 155 -8.20 13.53 -11.30
CA GLU A 155 -8.90 13.53 -10.02
C GLU A 155 -9.87 12.35 -9.97
N ILE A 156 -9.85 11.63 -8.86
CA ILE A 156 -10.82 10.60 -8.57
C ILE A 156 -11.98 11.23 -7.80
N ILE A 157 -13.20 11.12 -8.35
CA ILE A 157 -14.43 11.55 -7.68
C ILE A 157 -15.10 10.29 -7.08
N PRO A 158 -15.09 10.12 -5.74
CA PRO A 158 -15.70 8.98 -5.10
C PRO A 158 -17.21 8.94 -5.29
N ALA A 159 -17.75 7.75 -5.63
CA ALA A 159 -19.19 7.50 -5.68
C ALA A 159 -19.79 7.18 -4.29
N ASN A 160 -18.97 6.68 -3.36
CA ASN A 160 -19.34 6.30 -1.98
C ASN A 160 -18.40 6.94 -0.94
N ASP A 161 -18.68 6.74 0.35
CA ASP A 161 -18.00 7.34 1.52
C ASP A 161 -16.48 7.06 1.58
N PHE A 162 -16.00 6.07 0.83
CA PHE A 162 -14.61 5.89 0.36
C PHE A 162 -14.56 4.91 -0.84
N TYR A 163 -13.43 4.85 -1.56
CA TYR A 163 -13.19 3.95 -2.69
C TYR A 163 -12.93 2.49 -2.21
N ASP A 164 -14.00 1.73 -1.97
CA ASP A 164 -13.94 0.31 -1.63
C ASP A 164 -13.69 -0.59 -2.86
N TYR A 165 -13.43 -1.88 -2.64
CA TYR A 165 -13.20 -2.86 -3.72
C TYR A 165 -14.40 -2.95 -4.68
N THR A 166 -15.62 -2.85 -4.13
CA THR A 166 -16.87 -2.90 -4.89
C THR A 166 -16.95 -1.76 -5.90
N ALA A 167 -16.63 -0.53 -5.49
CA ALA A 167 -16.61 0.64 -6.36
C ALA A 167 -15.51 0.61 -7.45
N LYS A 168 -14.52 -0.29 -7.35
CA LYS A 168 -13.41 -0.40 -8.32
C LYS A 168 -13.65 -1.43 -9.42
N TYR A 169 -14.40 -2.49 -9.15
CA TYR A 169 -14.43 -3.67 -10.02
C TYR A 169 -15.82 -4.26 -10.27
N LEU A 170 -16.85 -3.79 -9.57
CA LEU A 170 -18.18 -4.40 -9.62
C LEU A 170 -19.29 -3.47 -10.14
N ASP A 171 -19.00 -2.19 -10.40
CA ASP A 171 -19.89 -1.21 -11.06
C ASP A 171 -19.24 -0.59 -12.30
#